data_AF-A0A1G0LPK6-F1
#
_entry.id   AF-A0A1G0LPK6-F1
#
_cell.length_a   1.000
_cell.length_b   1.000
_cell.length_c   1.000
_cell.angle_alpha   90.00
_cell.angle_beta   90.00
_cell.angle_gamma   90.00
#
_symmetry.space_group_name_H-M   'P 1'
#
loop_
_entity.id
_entity.type
_entity.pdbx_description
1 polymer ?
#
loop_
_entity_poly.entity_id
_entity_poly.type
_entity_poly.pdbx_seq_one_letter_code
_entity_poly.pdbx_strand_id
1 'polypeptide(L)'
;MKTFLVFVAIMLLLMPGSPAYSADLESLANEGYEVVEETRVVGEFKGCDAKTALALTNGSVFICSTYSYSFASYMPAAYILKNKVGDIKVLIQSNAYSGSFVKEQKPPY
;
A
#
# COMPACT_ATOMS: atom_id res chain seq x y z
N MET A 1 -26.09 -21.91 37.13
CA MET A 1 -26.00 -20.77 36.18
C MET A 1 -24.60 -20.13 36.14
N LYS A 2 -23.51 -20.92 36.08
CA LYS A 2 -22.12 -20.39 36.00
C LYS A 2 -21.34 -20.91 34.77
N THR A 3 -21.85 -21.93 34.10
CA THR A 3 -21.26 -22.53 32.89
C THR A 3 -21.66 -21.81 31.59
N PHE A 4 -22.75 -21.04 31.59
CA PHE A 4 -23.22 -20.33 30.38
C PHE A 4 -22.38 -19.07 30.06
N LEU A 5 -21.74 -18.48 31.07
CA LEU A 5 -20.89 -17.28 30.92
C LEU A 5 -19.52 -17.57 30.30
N VAL A 6 -19.03 -18.81 30.40
CA VAL A 6 -17.70 -19.18 29.88
C VAL A 6 -17.70 -19.33 28.36
N PHE A 7 -18.83 -19.74 27.77
CA PHE A 7 -18.93 -19.95 26.31
C PHE A 7 -18.97 -18.64 25.50
N VAL A 8 -19.51 -17.55 26.05
CA VAL A 8 -19.53 -16.24 25.37
C VAL A 8 -18.14 -15.59 25.35
N ALA A 9 -17.31 -15.85 26.37
CA ALA A 9 -15.97 -15.25 26.47
C ALA A 9 -14.95 -15.86 25.50
N ILE A 10 -15.12 -17.12 25.09
CA ILE A 10 -14.18 -17.80 24.17
C ILE A 10 -14.44 -17.44 22.70
N MET A 11 -15.68 -17.06 22.36
CA MET A 11 -16.02 -16.66 20.98
C MET A 11 -15.53 -15.25 20.61
N LEU A 12 -15.11 -14.43 21.58
CA LEU A 12 -14.54 -13.10 21.34
C LEU A 12 -13.03 -13.11 21.05
N LEU A 13 -12.35 -14.25 21.18
CA LEU A 13 -10.89 -14.37 21.00
C LEU A 13 -10.45 -14.90 19.63
N LEU A 14 -11.41 -15.17 18.74
CA LEU A 14 -11.17 -15.63 17.36
C LEU A 14 -11.62 -14.57 16.34
N MET A 15 -11.27 -13.31 16.57
CA MET A 15 -11.18 -12.37 15.45
C MET A 15 -9.82 -12.60 14.79
N PRO A 16 -9.71 -13.36 13.69
CA PRO A 16 -8.54 -13.27 12.85
C PRO A 16 -8.37 -11.79 12.49
N GLY A 17 -7.19 -11.23 12.79
CA GLY A 17 -6.88 -9.85 12.47
C GLY A 17 -7.32 -9.55 11.04
N SER A 18 -8.09 -8.48 10.89
CA SER A 18 -8.80 -8.13 9.67
C SER A 18 -7.87 -8.24 8.45
N PRO A 19 -8.27 -8.97 7.38
CA PRO A 19 -7.51 -9.05 6.14
C PRO A 19 -7.68 -7.76 5.32
N ALA A 20 -7.37 -6.59 5.90
CA ALA A 20 -7.45 -5.34 5.15
C ALA A 20 -6.46 -5.36 3.97
N TYR A 21 -5.28 -5.95 4.15
CA TYR A 21 -4.30 -6.12 3.08
C TYR A 21 -4.77 -7.03 1.93
N SER A 22 -5.49 -8.10 2.24
CA SER A 22 -5.90 -9.05 1.21
C SER A 22 -7.00 -8.48 0.33
N ALA A 23 -7.95 -7.71 0.91
CA ALA A 23 -9.07 -7.18 0.16
C ALA A 23 -8.62 -6.21 -0.94
N ASP A 24 -7.67 -5.33 -0.64
CA ASP A 24 -7.19 -4.34 -1.61
C ASP A 24 -6.32 -4.99 -2.70
N LEU A 25 -5.45 -5.94 -2.34
CA LEU A 25 -4.67 -6.71 -3.31
C LEU A 25 -5.54 -7.61 -4.20
N GLU A 26 -6.54 -8.27 -3.63
CA GLU A 26 -7.49 -9.11 -4.37
C GLU A 26 -8.34 -8.27 -5.34
N SER A 27 -8.82 -7.09 -4.91
CA SER A 27 -9.51 -6.15 -5.80
C SER A 27 -8.62 -5.74 -6.97
N LEU A 28 -7.38 -5.34 -6.69
CA LEU A 28 -6.42 -4.95 -7.73
C LEU A 28 -6.09 -6.11 -8.68
N ALA A 29 -5.94 -7.33 -8.17
CA ALA A 29 -5.72 -8.52 -8.98
C ALA A 29 -6.92 -8.80 -9.91
N ASN A 30 -8.14 -8.64 -9.42
CA ASN A 30 -9.37 -8.76 -10.23
C ASN A 30 -9.47 -7.66 -11.29
N GLU A 31 -8.92 -6.47 -11.03
CA GLU A 31 -8.75 -5.39 -12.01
C GLU A 31 -7.58 -5.63 -12.99
N GLY A 32 -6.84 -6.74 -12.84
CA GLY A 32 -5.75 -7.13 -13.73
C GLY A 32 -4.41 -6.48 -13.41
N TYR A 33 -4.24 -5.94 -12.21
CA TYR A 33 -2.94 -5.50 -11.70
C TYR A 33 -2.13 -6.68 -11.16
N GLU A 34 -0.83 -6.65 -11.40
CA GLU A 34 0.15 -7.55 -10.81
C GLU A 34 1.25 -6.75 -10.11
N VAL A 35 1.81 -7.30 -9.03
CA VAL A 35 2.98 -6.71 -8.36
C VAL A 35 4.19 -6.94 -9.25
N VAL A 36 4.84 -5.86 -9.69
CA VAL A 36 6.05 -5.93 -10.51
C VAL A 36 7.33 -5.71 -9.71
N GLU A 37 7.23 -5.04 -8.55
CA GLU A 37 8.38 -4.79 -7.67
C GLU A 37 7.93 -4.49 -6.23
N GLU A 38 8.70 -4.96 -5.26
CA GLU A 38 8.59 -4.59 -3.85
C GLU A 38 9.69 -3.59 -3.48
N THR A 39 9.32 -2.54 -2.76
CA THR A 39 10.21 -1.46 -2.33
C THR A 39 9.70 -0.84 -1.02
N ARG A 40 10.24 0.31 -0.64
CA ARG A 40 9.79 1.07 0.54
C ARG A 40 9.79 2.55 0.22
N VAL A 41 8.88 3.29 0.85
CA VAL A 41 8.97 4.75 0.87
C VAL A 41 10.20 5.17 1.68
N VAL A 42 10.94 6.17 1.21
CA VAL A 42 12.05 6.77 1.94
C VAL A 42 11.50 7.82 2.91
N GLY A 43 11.85 7.70 4.19
CA GLY A 43 11.44 8.66 5.21
C GLY A 43 9.99 8.51 5.68
N GLU A 44 9.36 9.63 6.04
CA GLU A 44 8.01 9.65 6.59
C GLU A 44 6.95 9.71 5.48
N PHE A 45 5.94 8.86 5.56
CA PHE A 45 4.77 8.85 4.68
C PHE A 45 3.53 9.29 5.46
N LYS A 46 2.77 10.26 4.93
CA LYS A 46 1.54 10.80 5.54
C LYS A 46 0.32 10.68 4.62
N GLY A 47 0.42 9.84 3.60
CA GLY A 47 -0.50 9.82 2.47
C GLY A 47 0.05 10.54 1.24
N CYS A 48 -0.81 10.69 0.24
CA CYS A 48 -0.57 11.43 -0.98
C CYS A 48 -1.34 12.75 -0.96
N ASP A 49 -0.66 13.86 -1.23
CA ASP A 49 -1.29 15.05 -1.79
C ASP A 49 -1.01 15.08 -3.31
N ALA A 50 -1.86 15.75 -4.09
CA ALA A 50 -1.63 15.94 -5.52
C ALA A 50 -0.22 16.54 -5.72
N LYS A 51 0.60 15.87 -6.55
CA LYS A 51 2.02 16.22 -6.84
C LYS A 51 3.01 15.95 -5.70
N THR A 52 2.63 15.26 -4.64
CA THR A 52 3.60 14.75 -3.66
C THR A 52 4.54 13.77 -4.35
N ALA A 53 5.85 14.01 -4.26
CA ALA A 53 6.88 13.12 -4.75
C ALA A 53 7.36 12.20 -3.61
N LEU A 54 7.22 10.90 -3.81
CA LEU A 54 7.64 9.86 -2.88
C LEU A 54 8.90 9.20 -3.44
N ALA A 55 10.04 9.42 -2.79
CA ALA A 55 11.25 8.67 -3.09
C ALA A 55 11.11 7.24 -2.57
N LEU A 56 11.51 6.26 -3.39
CA LEU A 56 11.47 4.84 -3.06
C LEU A 56 12.88 4.27 -2.95
N THR A 57 13.07 3.24 -2.12
CA THR A 57 14.39 2.64 -1.86
C THR A 57 15.03 1.97 -3.07
N ASN A 58 14.27 1.72 -4.14
CA ASN A 58 14.79 1.25 -5.43
C ASN A 58 15.34 2.38 -6.33
N GLY A 59 15.39 3.61 -5.82
CA GLY A 59 15.88 4.79 -6.55
C GLY A 59 14.85 5.43 -7.49
N SER A 60 13.62 4.93 -7.52
CA SER A 60 12.54 5.58 -8.27
C SER A 60 11.82 6.65 -7.45
N VAL A 61 11.19 7.60 -8.12
CA VAL A 61 10.33 8.60 -7.49
C VAL A 61 8.93 8.48 -8.07
N PHE A 62 7.95 8.28 -7.18
CA PHE A 62 6.52 8.19 -7.51
C PHE A 62 5.82 9.52 -7.21
N ILE A 63 5.17 10.11 -8.21
CA ILE A 63 4.42 11.36 -8.06
C ILE A 63 2.94 11.03 -7.98
N CYS A 64 2.32 11.30 -6.83
CA CYS A 64 0.89 11.06 -6.63
C CYS A 64 0.04 11.94 -7.56
N SER A 65 -0.99 11.36 -8.18
CA SER A 65 -1.96 12.09 -9.00
C SER A 65 -3.26 12.44 -8.27
N THR A 66 -3.53 11.79 -7.14
CA THR A 66 -4.74 12.01 -6.33
C THR A 66 -4.39 12.29 -4.88
N TYR A 67 -5.34 12.96 -4.21
CA TYR A 67 -5.28 13.22 -2.78
C TYR A 67 -5.80 12.03 -1.98
N SER A 68 -5.07 11.59 -0.97
CA SER A 68 -5.48 10.55 -0.02
C SER A 68 -4.65 10.62 1.25
N TYR A 69 -5.32 10.65 2.41
CA TYR A 69 -4.66 10.62 3.72
C TYR A 69 -4.29 9.19 4.12
N SER A 70 -3.15 9.04 4.80
CA SER A 70 -2.80 7.83 5.55
C SER A 70 -2.32 8.18 6.94
N PHE A 71 -2.34 7.20 7.84
CA PHE A 71 -1.65 7.32 9.12
C PHE A 71 -0.15 7.50 8.87
N ALA A 72 0.45 8.47 9.56
CA ALA A 72 1.87 8.75 9.44
C ALA A 72 2.69 7.50 9.76
N SER A 73 3.68 7.18 8.94
CA SER A 73 4.56 6.02 9.16
C SER A 73 5.93 6.20 8.57
N TYR A 74 6.92 5.62 9.24
CA TYR A 74 8.31 5.73 8.83
C TYR A 74 8.70 4.52 7.97
N MET A 75 9.18 4.82 6.76
CA MET A 75 9.62 3.88 5.74
C MET A 75 8.66 2.70 5.51
N PRO A 76 7.35 2.90 5.25
CA PRO A 76 6.43 1.80 5.01
C PRO A 76 6.80 1.00 3.76
N ALA A 77 6.42 -0.28 3.74
CA ALA A 77 6.50 -1.12 2.56
C ALA A 77 5.63 -0.54 1.43
N ALA A 78 6.12 -0.65 0.20
CA ALA A 78 5.45 -0.20 -1.00
C ALA A 78 5.54 -1.27 -2.08
N TYR A 79 4.43 -1.54 -2.74
CA TYR A 79 4.39 -2.48 -3.87
C TYR A 79 4.04 -1.71 -5.13
N ILE A 80 4.88 -1.82 -6.15
CA ILE A 80 4.62 -1.24 -7.46
C ILE A 80 3.77 -2.25 -8.22
N LEU A 81 2.59 -1.81 -8.66
CA LEU A 81 1.67 -2.63 -9.43
C LEU A 81 1.51 -2.07 -10.84
N LYS A 82 1.33 -2.98 -11.79
CA LYS A 82 1.07 -2.64 -13.19
C LYS A 82 -0.05 -3.50 -13.73
N ASN A 83 -0.92 -2.94 -14.57
CA ASN A 83 -1.91 -3.74 -15.31
C ASN A 83 -1.49 -3.96 -16.77
N LYS A 84 -2.28 -4.75 -17.50
CA LYS A 84 -2.00 -5.10 -18.91
C LYS A 84 -2.00 -3.91 -19.87
N VAL A 85 -2.73 -2.83 -19.56
CA VAL A 85 -2.77 -1.62 -20.40
C VAL A 85 -1.67 -0.62 -20.05
N GLY A 86 -0.89 -0.90 -18.99
CA GLY A 86 0.26 -0.11 -18.58
C GLY A 86 -0.01 0.92 -17.50
N ASP A 87 -1.21 0.93 -16.92
CA ASP A 87 -1.50 1.76 -15.74
C ASP A 87 -0.69 1.27 -14.55
N ILE A 88 -0.29 2.23 -13.71
CA ILE A 88 0.57 1.99 -12.56
C ILE A 88 -0.14 2.46 -11.30
N LYS A 89 -0.05 1.64 -10.26
CA LYS A 89 -0.44 1.99 -8.89
C LYS A 89 0.70 1.65 -7.94
N VAL A 90 0.76 2.35 -6.81
CA VAL A 90 1.64 1.98 -5.70
C VAL A 90 0.79 1.69 -4.48
N LEU A 91 0.89 0.48 -3.94
CA LEU A 91 0.19 0.09 -2.72
C LEU A 91 1.08 0.39 -1.52
N ILE A 92 0.59 1.23 -0.60
CA ILE A 92 1.29 1.59 0.64
C ILE A 92 0.26 1.45 1.77
N GLN A 93 0.55 0.62 2.77
CA GLN A 93 -0.35 0.43 3.92
C GLN A 93 -1.78 0.04 3.51
N SER A 94 -1.89 -0.93 2.62
CA SER A 94 -3.15 -1.38 2.00
C SER A 94 -3.84 -0.37 1.09
N ASN A 95 -3.39 0.88 1.02
CA ASN A 95 -4.02 1.86 0.15
C ASN A 95 -3.31 1.92 -1.20
N ALA A 96 -4.09 1.85 -2.29
CA ALA A 96 -3.58 1.94 -3.65
C ALA A 96 -3.59 3.39 -4.13
N TYR A 97 -2.42 3.92 -4.47
CA TYR A 97 -2.25 5.29 -4.93
C TYR A 97 -1.99 5.30 -6.44
N SER A 98 -2.69 6.18 -7.15
CA SER A 98 -2.44 6.44 -8.57
C SER A 98 -1.40 7.55 -8.73
N GLY A 99 -0.60 7.47 -9.79
CA GLY A 99 0.48 8.43 -10.01
C GLY A 99 1.36 8.05 -11.19
N SER A 100 2.52 8.70 -11.27
CA SER A 100 3.51 8.44 -12.32
C SER A 100 4.91 8.31 -11.75
N PHE A 101 5.74 7.50 -12.39
CA PHE A 101 7.16 7.41 -12.05
C PHE A 101 7.97 8.40 -12.87
N VAL A 102 8.86 9.11 -12.19
CA VAL A 102 10.01 9.78 -12.80
C VAL A 102 11.23 8.92 -12.53
N LYS A 103 11.90 8.48 -13.60
CA LYS A 103 13.25 7.90 -13.45
C LYS A 103 14.18 9.05 -13.10
N GLU A 104 14.90 8.96 -11.98
CA GLU A 104 16.12 9.75 -11.86
C GLU A 104 17.00 9.35 -13.04
N GLN A 105 17.37 10.32 -13.87
CA GLN A 105 18.55 10.17 -14.71
C GLN A 105 19.71 10.02 -13.73
N LYS A 106 20.16 8.78 -13.49
CA LYS A 106 21.44 8.57 -12.81
C LYS A 106 22.47 9.40 -13.59
N PRO A 107 23.05 10.47 -13.01
CA PRO A 107 24.05 11.23 -13.74
C PRO A 107 25.20 10.27 -14.09
N PRO A 108 25.74 10.34 -15.32
CA PRO A 108 26.76 9.42 -15.80
C PRO A 108 28.12 9.76 -15.17
N TYR A 109 28.26 9.59 -13.86
CA TYR A 109 29.54 9.72 -13.16
C TYR A 109 29.71 8.56 -12.19
#